data_AF-A0A950DLW7-F1
#
_entry.id   AF-A0A950DLW7-F1
#
_cell.length_a   1.000
_cell.length_b   1.000
_cell.length_c   1.000
_cell.angle_alpha   90.00
_cell.angle_beta   90.00
_cell.angle_gamma   90.00
#
_symmetry.space_group_name_H-M   'P 1'
#
loop_
_entity.id
_entity.type
_entity.pdbx_description
1 polymer ?
#
loop_
_entity_poly.entity_id
_entity_poly.type
_entity_poly.pdbx_seq_one_letter_code
_entity_poly.pdbx_strand_id
1 'polypeptide(L)'
;MARTALTRLLQQIHLAHAEADATGIRVDEVFASQHERRLQRREFLAGIAGASATLLASCSNVRVPAGSGAAPTATVAGGSRVVIVGGGLAGVSCAYRLSQAGVPFTLCEANSAFGGRTWTLRGFFDHGQIVEHGGEF
;
A
#
# COMPACT_ATOMS: atom_id res chain seq x y z
N MET A 1 1.93 10.00 15.75
CA MET A 1 1.77 8.64 16.32
C MET A 1 3.14 8.01 16.54
N ALA A 2 3.47 7.67 17.79
CA ALA A 2 4.79 7.18 18.18
C ALA A 2 5.06 5.78 17.62
N ARG A 3 5.96 5.67 16.63
CA ARG A 3 6.39 4.41 16.01
C ARG A 3 7.57 3.78 16.74
N THR A 4 7.51 3.72 18.07
CA THR A 4 8.59 3.09 18.84
C THR A 4 8.53 1.57 18.71
N ALA A 5 9.60 0.88 19.10
CA ALA A 5 9.59 -0.57 19.19
C ALA A 5 8.49 -1.06 20.17
N LEU A 6 8.27 -0.32 21.26
CA LEU A 6 7.26 -0.62 22.26
C LEU A 6 5.83 -0.54 21.70
N THR A 7 5.47 0.55 21.01
CA THR A 7 4.12 0.69 20.44
C THR A 7 3.82 -0.41 19.41
N ARG A 8 4.83 -0.80 18.62
CA ARG A 8 4.70 -1.90 17.65
C ARG A 8 4.49 -3.25 18.33
N LEU A 9 5.20 -3.50 19.41
CA LEU A 9 5.03 -4.74 20.20
C LEU A 9 3.62 -4.81 20.79
N LEU A 10 3.15 -3.73 21.43
CA LEU A 10 1.81 -3.67 22.01
C LEU A 10 0.72 -3.84 20.95
N GLN A 11 0.88 -3.21 19.78
CA GLN A 11 -0.04 -3.38 18.67
C GLN A 11 -0.06 -4.82 18.14
N GLN A 12 1.11 -5.46 18.03
CA GLN A 12 1.20 -6.87 17.61
C GLN A 12 0.52 -7.81 18.60
N ILE A 13 0.73 -7.60 19.89
CA ILE A 13 0.07 -8.40 20.94
C ILE A 13 -1.45 -8.22 20.88
N HIS A 14 -1.92 -6.97 20.81
CA HIS A 14 -3.35 -6.69 20.76
C HIS A 14 -4.04 -7.34 19.55
N LEU A 15 -3.40 -7.26 18.37
CA LEU A 15 -3.94 -7.87 17.16
C LEU A 15 -3.93 -9.40 17.21
N ALA A 16 -2.89 -10.02 17.77
CA ALA A 16 -2.83 -11.47 17.92
C ALA A 16 -3.92 -12.00 18.86
N HIS A 17 -4.21 -11.28 19.95
CA HIS A 17 -5.32 -11.60 20.83
C HIS A 17 -6.69 -11.42 20.16
N ALA A 18 -6.89 -10.32 19.43
CA ALA A 18 -8.13 -10.12 18.69
C ALA A 18 -8.37 -11.20 17.61
N GLU A 19 -7.30 -11.65 16.93
CA GLU A 19 -7.35 -12.74 15.95
C GLU A 19 -7.66 -14.08 16.63
N ALA A 20 -7.05 -14.37 17.79
CA ALA A 20 -7.35 -15.56 18.59
C ALA A 20 -8.81 -15.60 19.05
N ASP A 21 -9.33 -14.48 19.57
CA ASP A 21 -10.73 -14.37 20.00
C ASP A 21 -11.71 -14.54 18.84
N ALA A 22 -11.37 -14.03 17.66
CA ALA A 22 -12.21 -14.12 16.47
C ALA A 22 -12.19 -15.51 15.81
N THR A 23 -11.08 -16.24 15.92
CA THR A 23 -10.88 -17.53 15.22
C THR A 23 -11.02 -18.74 16.15
N GLY A 24 -11.02 -18.54 17.46
CA GLY A 24 -11.00 -19.62 18.47
C GLY A 24 -9.67 -20.36 18.55
N ILE A 25 -8.65 -19.89 17.82
CA ILE A 25 -7.29 -20.45 17.81
C ILE A 25 -6.52 -19.88 19.01
N ARG A 26 -5.63 -20.68 19.61
CA ARG A 26 -4.84 -20.19 20.73
C ARG A 26 -3.83 -19.13 20.29
N VAL A 27 -3.57 -18.16 21.16
CA VAL A 27 -2.70 -16.99 20.85
C VAL A 27 -1.28 -17.41 20.45
N ASP A 28 -0.74 -18.47 21.05
CA ASP A 28 0.55 -19.07 20.69
C ASP A 28 0.59 -19.59 19.25
N GLU A 29 -0.49 -20.22 18.78
CA GLU A 29 -0.61 -20.69 17.40
C GLU A 29 -0.76 -19.52 16.39
N VAL A 30 -1.44 -18.44 16.79
CA VAL A 30 -1.51 -17.20 15.99
C VAL A 30 -0.10 -16.61 15.81
N PHE A 31 0.71 -16.55 16.87
CA PHE A 31 2.09 -16.07 16.75
C PHE A 31 2.97 -16.98 15.90
N ALA A 32 2.84 -18.31 16.02
CA ALA A 32 3.57 -19.27 15.21
C ALA A 32 3.24 -19.11 13.71
N SER A 33 1.96 -19.04 13.36
CA SER A 33 1.52 -18.84 11.98
C SER A 33 1.94 -17.47 11.42
N GLN A 34 1.92 -16.41 12.23
CA GLN A 34 2.44 -15.10 11.84
C GLN A 34 3.94 -15.12 11.56
N HIS A 35 4.72 -15.87 12.35
CA HIS A 35 6.15 -16.04 12.14
C HIS A 35 6.45 -16.74 10.81
N GLU A 36 5.76 -17.85 10.53
CA GLU A 36 5.88 -18.61 9.28
C GLU A 36 5.53 -17.76 8.05
N ARG A 37 4.41 -17.03 8.07
CA ARG A 37 4.03 -16.10 6.99
C ARG A 37 5.09 -15.03 6.74
N ARG A 38 5.77 -14.54 7.79
CA ARG A 38 6.86 -13.56 7.64
C ARG A 38 8.10 -14.16 7.02
N LEU A 39 8.46 -15.40 7.37
CA LEU A 39 9.58 -16.12 6.75
C LEU A 39 9.31 -16.37 5.26
N GLN A 40 8.14 -16.91 4.93
CA GLN A 40 7.72 -17.15 3.54
C GLN A 40 7.71 -15.86 2.70
N ARG A 41 7.26 -14.73 3.26
CA ARG A 41 7.30 -13.44 2.55
C ARG A 41 8.72 -12.96 2.30
N ARG A 42 9.64 -13.16 3.25
CA ARG A 42 11.05 -12.78 3.08
C ARG A 42 11.74 -13.65 2.04
N GLU A 43 11.46 -14.94 2.02
CA GLU A 43 11.97 -15.87 1.02
C GLU A 43 11.42 -15.56 -0.38
N PHE A 44 10.12 -15.26 -0.50
CA PHE A 44 9.52 -14.82 -1.75
C PHE A 44 10.16 -13.52 -2.28
N LEU A 45 10.34 -12.52 -1.41
CA LEU A 45 11.00 -11.25 -1.79
C LEU A 45 12.48 -11.45 -2.12
N ALA A 46 13.19 -12.30 -1.38
CA ALA A 46 14.58 -12.65 -1.66
C ALA A 46 14.71 -13.43 -2.98
N GLY A 47 13.77 -14.32 -3.28
CA GLY A 47 13.70 -15.08 -4.54
C GLY A 47 13.45 -14.18 -5.76
N ILE A 48 12.56 -13.19 -5.64
CA ILE A 48 12.35 -12.18 -6.70
C ILE A 48 13.61 -11.34 -6.93
N ALA A 49 14.30 -10.92 -5.86
CA ALA A 49 15.56 -10.17 -5.98
C ALA A 49 16.70 -11.02 -6.55
N GLY A 50 16.80 -12.31 -6.19
CA GLY A 50 17.81 -13.25 -6.67
C GLY A 50 17.61 -13.67 -8.13
N ALA A 51 16.36 -13.89 -8.57
CA ALA A 51 16.03 -14.23 -9.96
C ALA A 51 16.33 -13.06 -10.93
N SER A 52 16.31 -11.82 -10.43
CA SER A 52 16.65 -10.62 -11.21
C SER A 52 18.16 -10.47 -11.44
N ALA A 53 19.00 -10.99 -10.54
CA ALA A 53 20.46 -10.87 -10.63
C ALA A 53 21.10 -11.94 -11.53
N THR A 54 20.49 -13.12 -11.68
CA THR A 54 21.05 -14.22 -12.49
C THR A 54 20.73 -14.11 -13.98
N LEU A 55 19.66 -13.40 -14.37
CA LEU A 55 19.32 -13.16 -15.78
C LEU A 55 20.24 -12.15 -16.48
N LEU A 56 20.93 -11.28 -15.73
CA LEU A 56 21.81 -10.23 -16.30
C LEU A 56 23.23 -10.73 -16.61
N ALA A 57 23.64 -11.89 -16.10
CA ALA A 57 25.02 -12.39 -16.27
C ALA A 57 25.24 -13.24 -17.55
N SER A 58 24.17 -13.61 -18.28
CA SER A 58 24.30 -14.50 -19.46
C SER A 58 23.88 -13.85 -20.79
N CYS A 59 23.63 -12.54 -20.81
CA CYS A 59 23.17 -11.82 -22.00
C CYS A 59 24.03 -10.57 -22.26
N SER A 60 25.33 -10.74 -22.44
CA SER A 60 26.28 -9.65 -22.80
C SER A 60 25.97 -8.96 -24.15
N ASN A 61 24.97 -9.42 -24.90
CA ASN A 61 24.62 -8.89 -26.23
C ASN A 61 23.16 -8.42 -26.36
N VAL A 62 22.38 -8.33 -25.28
CA VAL A 62 21.02 -7.78 -25.35
C VAL A 62 21.10 -6.27 -25.25
N ARG A 63 21.00 -5.62 -26.41
CA ARG A 63 20.82 -4.18 -26.54
C ARG A 63 19.49 -3.83 -25.87
N VAL A 64 19.54 -3.25 -24.66
CA VAL A 64 18.37 -2.69 -24.01
C VAL A 64 17.90 -1.54 -24.90
N PRO A 65 16.73 -1.64 -25.58
CA PRO A 65 16.23 -0.47 -26.28
C PRO A 65 15.96 0.58 -25.21
N ALA A 66 16.48 1.79 -25.42
CA ALA A 66 16.07 2.97 -24.68
C ALA A 66 14.60 3.24 -25.02
N GLY A 67 13.72 2.47 -24.38
CA GLY A 67 12.28 2.51 -24.60
C GLY A 67 11.70 3.72 -23.89
N SER A 68 11.18 4.65 -24.68
CA SER A 68 10.23 5.66 -24.26
C SER A 68 9.18 5.03 -23.35
N GLY A 69 8.98 5.62 -22.16
CA GLY A 69 8.18 5.09 -21.06
C GLY A 69 6.68 5.03 -21.33
N ALA A 70 6.24 4.17 -22.24
CA ALA A 70 4.87 3.70 -22.28
C ALA A 70 4.78 2.46 -21.41
N ALA A 71 4.23 2.63 -20.19
CA ALA A 71 3.82 1.53 -19.35
C ALA A 71 2.94 0.57 -20.16
N PRO A 72 3.00 -0.76 -19.94
CA PRO A 72 2.15 -1.70 -20.65
C PRO A 72 0.69 -1.31 -20.41
N THR A 73 0.00 -0.90 -21.47
CA THR A 73 -1.45 -0.70 -21.45
C THR A 73 -2.07 -2.08 -21.37
N ALA A 74 -2.20 -2.60 -20.16
CA ALA A 74 -2.99 -3.79 -19.91
C ALA A 74 -4.43 -3.47 -20.35
N THR A 75 -4.85 -4.05 -21.48
CA THR A 75 -6.24 -3.97 -21.92
C THR A 75 -7.07 -4.63 -20.83
N VAL A 76 -7.75 -3.84 -20.01
CA VAL A 76 -8.67 -4.36 -19.02
C VAL A 76 -9.80 -5.02 -19.79
N ALA A 77 -9.80 -6.36 -19.80
CA ALA A 77 -10.89 -7.14 -20.37
C ALA A 77 -12.21 -6.61 -19.78
N GLY A 78 -13.15 -6.26 -20.66
CA GLY A 78 -14.43 -5.68 -20.25
C GLY A 78 -15.11 -6.58 -19.22
N GLY A 79 -15.18 -6.12 -17.98
CA GLY A 79 -15.78 -6.89 -16.88
C GLY A 79 -15.09 -6.77 -15.51
N SER A 80 -13.84 -6.31 -15.45
CA SER A 80 -13.13 -6.17 -14.16
C SER A 80 -13.72 -5.04 -13.32
N ARG A 81 -14.23 -5.39 -12.13
CA ARG A 81 -14.69 -4.41 -11.12
C ARG A 81 -13.53 -4.02 -10.23
N VAL A 82 -13.20 -2.73 -10.16
CA VAL A 82 -12.11 -2.22 -9.33
C VAL A 82 -12.66 -1.51 -8.08
N VAL A 83 -12.13 -1.87 -6.91
CA VAL A 83 -12.37 -1.15 -5.65
C VAL A 83 -11.05 -0.60 -5.15
N ILE A 84 -11.01 0.70 -4.85
CA ILE A 84 -9.86 1.39 -4.27
C ILE A 84 -10.19 1.67 -2.81
N VAL A 85 -9.36 1.17 -1.89
CA VAL A 85 -9.51 1.41 -0.45
C VAL A 85 -8.50 2.47 0.00
N GLY A 86 -9.01 3.61 0.45
CA GLY A 86 -8.26 4.79 0.86
C GLY A 86 -8.27 5.88 -0.21
N GLY A 87 -8.81 7.03 0.15
CA GLY A 87 -8.88 8.29 -0.60
C GLY A 87 -7.71 9.25 -0.33
N GLY A 88 -6.55 8.73 0.08
CA GLY A 88 -5.31 9.51 0.14
C GLY A 88 -4.74 9.80 -1.26
N LEU A 89 -3.61 10.53 -1.31
CA LEU A 89 -2.94 10.88 -2.59
C LEU A 89 -2.74 9.69 -3.54
N ALA A 90 -2.35 8.52 -3.01
CA ALA A 90 -2.16 7.32 -3.83
C ALA A 90 -3.47 6.79 -4.42
N GLY A 91 -4.54 6.73 -3.62
CA GLY A 91 -5.84 6.23 -4.06
C GLY A 91 -6.53 7.16 -5.04
N VAL A 92 -6.51 8.48 -4.77
CA VAL A 92 -7.02 9.49 -5.70
C VAL A 92 -6.22 9.51 -7.00
N SER A 93 -4.89 9.32 -6.94
CA SER A 93 -4.07 9.18 -8.14
C SER A 93 -4.41 7.92 -8.95
N CYS A 94 -4.68 6.80 -8.27
CA CYS A 94 -5.14 5.57 -8.91
C CYS A 94 -6.50 5.78 -9.61
N ALA A 95 -7.47 6.34 -8.89
CA ALA A 95 -8.79 6.69 -9.41
C ALA A 95 -8.70 7.60 -10.65
N TYR A 96 -7.83 8.61 -10.60
CA TYR A 96 -7.57 9.50 -11.73
C TYR A 96 -7.09 8.73 -12.96
N ARG A 97 -6.13 7.81 -12.79
CA ARG A 97 -5.60 7.01 -13.91
C ARG A 97 -6.61 6.01 -14.46
N LEU A 98 -7.39 5.36 -13.60
CA LEU A 98 -8.47 4.47 -14.03
C LEU A 98 -9.57 5.25 -14.77
N SER A 99 -9.90 6.46 -14.32
CA SER A 99 -10.83 7.35 -15.02
C SER A 99 -10.33 7.73 -16.40
N GLN A 100 -9.04 8.07 -16.55
CA GLN A 100 -8.45 8.36 -17.87
C GLN A 100 -8.48 7.15 -18.81
N ALA A 101 -8.36 5.94 -18.25
CA ALA A 101 -8.43 4.68 -19.00
C ALA A 101 -9.87 4.20 -19.27
N GLY A 102 -10.90 4.91 -18.81
CA GLY A 102 -12.30 4.50 -18.95
C GLY A 102 -12.67 3.24 -18.15
N VAL A 103 -11.88 2.89 -17.13
CA VAL A 103 -12.10 1.69 -16.30
C VAL A 103 -13.01 2.07 -15.13
N PRO A 104 -14.19 1.45 -14.97
CA PRO A 104 -15.09 1.76 -13.87
C PRO A 104 -14.51 1.29 -12.53
N PHE A 105 -14.65 2.12 -11.50
CA PHE A 105 -14.15 1.83 -10.15
C PHE A 105 -15.06 2.39 -9.05
N THR A 106 -14.89 1.88 -7.83
CA THR A 106 -15.44 2.45 -6.60
C THR A 106 -14.28 2.87 -5.70
N LEU A 107 -14.27 4.11 -5.22
CA LEU A 107 -13.27 4.63 -4.28
C LEU A 107 -13.91 4.77 -2.90
N CYS A 108 -13.37 4.08 -1.90
CA CYS A 108 -13.82 4.14 -0.51
C CYS A 108 -12.80 4.89 0.35
N GLU A 109 -13.23 5.90 1.09
CA GLU A 109 -12.43 6.63 2.08
C GLU A 109 -13.14 6.54 3.44
N ALA A 110 -12.37 6.36 4.51
CA ALA A 110 -12.91 6.25 5.86
C ALA A 110 -13.21 7.62 6.49
N ASN A 111 -12.45 8.65 6.08
CA ASN A 111 -12.60 10.02 6.55
C ASN A 111 -13.70 10.78 5.78
N SER A 112 -14.10 11.92 6.33
CA SER A 112 -15.04 12.85 5.68
C SER A 112 -14.45 13.61 4.49
N ALA A 113 -13.14 13.48 4.24
CA ALA A 113 -12.44 14.19 3.17
C ALA A 113 -11.33 13.32 2.55
N PHE A 114 -11.04 13.60 1.27
CA PHE A 114 -9.90 13.03 0.55
C PHE A 114 -8.59 13.72 0.95
N GLY A 115 -7.46 13.07 0.64
CA GLY A 115 -6.10 13.59 0.90
C GLY A 115 -5.30 12.70 1.86
N GLY A 116 -5.98 11.99 2.76
CA GLY A 116 -5.38 11.06 3.68
C GLY A 116 -4.44 11.75 4.67
N ARG A 117 -3.13 11.72 4.41
CA ARG A 117 -2.11 12.38 5.26
C ARG A 117 -1.87 13.84 4.89
N THR A 118 -2.34 14.28 3.73
CA THR A 118 -2.30 15.68 3.31
C THR A 118 -3.63 16.30 3.69
N TRP A 119 -3.65 17.06 4.78
CA TRP A 119 -4.86 17.64 5.34
C TRP A 119 -4.59 19.07 5.82
N THR A 120 -5.20 20.03 5.13
CA THR A 120 -5.21 21.43 5.56
C THR A 120 -6.33 21.69 6.57
N LEU A 121 -5.98 22.20 7.74
CA LEU A 121 -6.91 22.84 8.66
C LEU A 121 -7.21 24.26 8.15
N ARG A 122 -8.47 24.53 7.83
CA ARG A 122 -8.96 25.82 7.32
C ARG A 122 -10.03 26.36 8.26
N GLY A 123 -10.02 27.67 8.51
CA GLY A 123 -11.06 28.34 9.30
C GLY A 123 -11.04 28.02 10.80
N PHE A 124 -9.95 27.44 11.30
CA PHE A 124 -9.76 27.22 12.75
C PHE A 124 -9.10 28.42 13.43
N PHE A 125 -8.24 29.14 12.72
CA PHE A 125 -7.55 30.34 13.21
C PHE A 125 -8.10 31.60 12.53
N ASP A 126 -7.96 32.74 13.22
CA ASP A 126 -8.39 34.03 12.73
C ASP A 126 -7.65 34.45 11.45
N HIS A 127 -8.19 35.47 10.77
CA HIS A 127 -7.57 36.09 9.60
C HIS A 127 -7.30 35.13 8.42
N GLY A 128 -8.04 34.04 8.32
CA GLY A 128 -7.92 33.09 7.21
C GLY A 128 -6.63 32.26 7.24
N GLN A 129 -5.98 32.17 8.39
CA GLN A 129 -4.80 31.33 8.56
C GLN A 129 -5.14 29.85 8.34
N ILE A 130 -4.22 29.14 7.69
CA ILE A 130 -4.31 27.71 7.43
C ILE A 130 -3.10 27.00 8.04
N VAL A 131 -3.30 25.74 8.40
CA VAL A 131 -2.23 24.87 8.92
C VAL A 131 -2.30 23.54 8.18
N GLU A 132 -1.18 23.06 7.66
CA GLU A 132 -1.10 21.70 7.15
C GLU A 132 -0.84 20.75 8.32
N HIS A 133 -1.72 19.78 8.55
CA HIS A 133 -1.49 18.74 9.56
C HIS A 133 -0.41 17.73 9.12
N GLY A 134 -0.06 17.72 7.85
CA GLY A 134 0.96 16.86 7.26
C GLY A 134 1.08 17.10 5.75
N GLY A 135 2.03 16.43 5.10
CA GLY A 135 2.28 16.65 3.67
C GLY A 135 3.02 17.95 3.35
N GLU A 136 3.62 18.59 4.36
CA GLU A 136 4.53 19.73 4.25
C GLU A 136 5.97 19.33 4.58
N PHE A 137 6.95 20.14 4.14
CA PHE A 137 8.39 19.99 4.40
C PHE A 137 9.07 21.36 4.50
#